data_AF-A0A7U9T4F8-F1
#
_entry.id   AF-A0A7U9T4F8-F1
#
_cell.length_a   1.000
_cell.length_b   1.000
_cell.length_c   1.000
_cell.angle_alpha   90.00
_cell.angle_beta   90.00
_cell.angle_gamma   90.00
#
_symmetry.space_group_name_H-M   'P 1'
#
loop_
_entity.id
_entity.type
_entity.pdbx_description
1 polymer ?
#
loop_
_entity_poly.entity_id
_entity_poly.type
_entity_poly.pdbx_seq_one_letter_code
_entity_poly.pdbx_strand_id
1 'polypeptide(L)'
;MGDKVRWEYAKLGEFAELVKGRTPSGKPAAYFGEKGTPWVKIENLRRKWVSASREYLTAEGERSGRTVPPGSVLLSVNRTIGKAGIAEVPLQTNEQIIAIVCKEQDNTFQEYLYYYLMFSAGILEKRAYVTVNSRISKGMLEDVIVPLADPGYRERCVAKLSLLEKLLWAKEDMLGVLKRYSDLVQRNGIQGLSGDKETCRTDLEHLTKLLGRSLKVTERLFTAALEQVFREAERQKEEIYYGGRRWGWVTIDQMEKLEAPLKALLKEMSFFQQCLYRAFYAAGTPCAIHTIVKQVKKREPSLKEHHIQDALAAVETFRQMGLMTRQEERKLYYTPDETEENEILGEDGSNLTISFWGCSFPGRDRGSRAGEGETT
;
A
#
# COMPACT_ATOMS: atom_id res chain seq x y z
N MET A 1 -0.99 -36.57 4.83
CA MET A 1 -0.31 -36.18 3.57
C MET A 1 -0.70 -34.74 3.25
N GLY A 2 0.24 -33.79 3.27
CA GLY A 2 -0.03 -32.45 2.77
C GLY A 2 0.18 -32.45 1.26
N ASP A 3 -0.85 -32.12 0.48
CA ASP A 3 -0.69 -31.95 -0.97
C ASP A 3 0.42 -30.94 -1.24
N LYS A 4 1.44 -31.38 -1.99
CA LYS A 4 2.54 -30.50 -2.39
C LYS A 4 2.01 -29.57 -3.48
N VAL A 5 1.64 -28.35 -3.09
CA VAL A 5 1.13 -27.32 -4.00
C VAL A 5 2.25 -26.90 -4.94
N ARG A 6 1.94 -26.85 -6.24
CA ARG A 6 2.83 -26.27 -7.25
C ARG A 6 2.46 -24.80 -7.45
N TRP A 7 3.40 -23.92 -7.14
CA TRP A 7 3.24 -22.49 -7.32
C TRP A 7 3.91 -22.04 -8.61
N GLU A 8 3.16 -21.29 -9.41
CA GLU A 8 3.70 -20.45 -10.46
C GLU A 8 3.79 -19.01 -9.94
N TYR A 9 4.62 -18.18 -10.56
CA TYR A 9 4.85 -16.82 -10.11
C TYR A 9 4.83 -15.88 -11.32
N ALA A 10 4.02 -14.84 -11.22
CA ALA A 10 3.90 -13.85 -12.26
C ALA A 10 3.84 -12.45 -11.64
N LYS A 11 4.32 -11.44 -12.37
CA LYS A 11 4.09 -10.05 -11.99
C LYS A 11 2.64 -9.70 -12.21
N LEU A 12 2.06 -8.89 -11.34
CA LEU A 12 0.66 -8.48 -11.45
C LEU A 12 0.36 -7.82 -12.81
N GLY A 13 1.29 -7.01 -13.33
CA GLY A 13 1.17 -6.38 -14.66
C GLY A 13 1.20 -7.34 -15.85
N GLU A 14 1.65 -8.59 -15.68
CA GLU A 14 1.68 -9.59 -16.74
C GLU A 14 0.29 -10.19 -17.02
N PHE A 15 -0.55 -10.30 -15.98
CA PHE A 15 -1.86 -10.95 -16.07
C PHE A 15 -3.05 -10.05 -15.69
N ALA A 16 -2.82 -8.80 -15.30
CA ALA A 16 -3.87 -7.85 -14.98
C ALA A 16 -3.54 -6.43 -15.45
N GLU A 17 -4.58 -5.68 -15.80
CA GLU A 17 -4.49 -4.25 -16.04
C GLU A 17 -4.77 -3.47 -14.75
N LEU A 18 -3.86 -2.58 -14.37
CA LEU A 18 -4.03 -1.73 -13.21
C LEU A 18 -4.61 -0.36 -13.59
N VAL A 19 -5.80 -0.08 -13.06
CA VAL A 19 -6.53 1.17 -13.27
C VAL A 19 -6.46 2.00 -12.00
N LYS A 20 -5.71 3.10 -12.05
CA LYS A 20 -5.66 4.07 -10.96
C LYS A 20 -6.91 4.94 -11.02
N GLY A 21 -7.62 5.05 -9.91
CA GLY A 21 -8.79 5.92 -9.80
C GLY A 21 -8.47 7.41 -9.94
N ARG A 22 -9.52 8.22 -10.07
CA ARG A 22 -9.45 9.68 -10.23
C ARG A 22 -10.56 10.36 -9.43
N THR A 23 -10.25 11.54 -8.92
CA THR A 23 -11.20 12.48 -8.34
C THR A 23 -11.53 13.52 -9.41
N PRO A 24 -12.81 13.65 -9.79
CA PRO A 24 -13.25 14.71 -10.70
C PRO A 24 -12.84 16.09 -10.15
N SER A 25 -12.05 16.85 -10.89
CA SER A 25 -11.68 18.23 -10.56
C SER A 25 -12.58 19.22 -11.32
N GLY A 26 -13.22 20.18 -10.63
CA GLY A 26 -14.12 21.16 -11.26
C GLY A 26 -15.32 21.52 -10.37
N LYS A 27 -16.40 22.05 -10.96
CA LYS A 27 -17.66 22.38 -10.27
C LYS A 27 -18.32 21.10 -9.70
N PRO A 28 -18.20 20.81 -8.38
CA PRO A 28 -18.49 19.47 -7.85
C PRO A 28 -19.95 19.03 -8.00
N ALA A 29 -20.88 19.99 -7.99
CA ALA A 29 -22.32 19.71 -8.01
C ALA A 29 -22.80 18.98 -9.28
N ALA A 30 -22.12 19.13 -10.42
CA ALA A 30 -22.51 18.46 -11.67
C ALA A 30 -22.05 16.99 -11.75
N TYR A 31 -21.00 16.64 -11.00
CA TYR A 31 -20.35 15.32 -11.11
C TYR A 31 -20.89 14.30 -10.13
N PHE A 32 -21.51 14.73 -9.04
CA PHE A 32 -22.03 13.85 -8.00
C PHE A 32 -23.55 13.92 -7.91
N GLY A 33 -24.18 12.76 -7.73
CA GLY A 33 -25.63 12.63 -7.57
C GLY A 33 -26.02 11.50 -6.62
N GLU A 34 -27.32 11.34 -6.40
CA GLU A 34 -27.88 10.28 -5.56
C GLU A 34 -27.89 8.90 -6.23
N LYS A 35 -27.80 8.87 -7.57
CA LYS A 35 -27.79 7.66 -8.40
C LYS A 35 -26.79 7.83 -9.54
N GLY A 36 -26.34 6.71 -10.10
CA GLY A 36 -25.40 6.67 -11.21
C GLY A 36 -24.33 5.61 -10.98
N THR A 37 -23.11 5.88 -11.43
CA THR A 37 -21.98 4.95 -11.26
C THR A 37 -21.39 5.09 -9.85
N PRO A 38 -21.25 4.01 -9.06
CA PRO A 38 -20.67 4.10 -7.73
C PRO A 38 -19.26 4.71 -7.76
N TRP A 39 -19.03 5.72 -6.92
CA TRP A 39 -17.70 6.29 -6.70
C TRP A 39 -17.10 5.82 -5.38
N VAL A 40 -16.23 4.83 -5.48
CA VAL A 40 -15.69 4.07 -4.35
C VAL A 40 -14.46 4.77 -3.76
N LYS A 41 -14.51 5.00 -2.45
CA LYS A 41 -13.40 5.44 -1.59
C LYS A 41 -12.99 4.31 -0.63
N ILE A 42 -11.88 4.49 0.08
CA ILE A 42 -11.35 3.49 1.04
C ILE A 42 -12.41 3.10 2.08
N GLU A 43 -13.27 4.03 2.48
CA GLU A 43 -14.35 3.79 3.45
C GLU A 43 -15.45 2.83 2.97
N ASN A 44 -15.54 2.60 1.66
CA ASN A 44 -16.45 1.65 1.03
C ASN A 44 -15.85 0.23 0.97
N LEU A 45 -14.53 0.07 1.10
CA LEU A 45 -13.83 -1.22 1.17
C LEU A 45 -14.00 -1.86 2.57
N ARG A 46 -15.25 -2.13 2.94
CA ARG A 46 -15.61 -2.77 4.22
C ARG A 46 -15.93 -4.25 4.10
N ARG A 47 -16.51 -4.64 2.98
CA ARG A 47 -16.84 -6.03 2.65
C ARG A 47 -16.03 -6.44 1.44
N LYS A 48 -15.95 -7.76 1.19
CA LYS A 48 -15.37 -8.29 -0.03
C LYS A 48 -16.05 -7.68 -1.26
N TRP A 49 -17.36 -7.82 -1.38
CA TRP A 49 -18.11 -7.34 -2.56
C TRP A 49 -18.53 -5.88 -2.39
N VAL A 50 -18.26 -5.08 -3.41
CA VAL A 50 -18.56 -3.65 -3.46
C VAL A 50 -19.54 -3.39 -4.59
N SER A 51 -20.81 -3.19 -4.22
CA SER A 51 -21.91 -2.86 -5.14
C SER A 51 -22.39 -1.41 -5.01
N ALA A 52 -22.03 -0.72 -3.93
CA ALA A 52 -22.54 0.60 -3.61
C ALA A 52 -21.49 1.49 -2.93
N SER A 53 -21.68 2.80 -3.05
CA SER A 53 -20.87 3.83 -2.41
C SER A 53 -21.77 4.88 -1.77
N ARG A 54 -21.17 5.78 -0.98
CA ARG A 54 -21.90 6.93 -0.40
C ARG A 54 -22.18 8.03 -1.42
N GLU A 55 -21.32 8.17 -2.42
CA GLU A 55 -21.44 9.14 -3.50
C GLU A 55 -21.46 8.39 -4.83
N TYR A 56 -22.31 8.84 -5.76
CA TYR A 56 -22.39 8.31 -7.11
C TYR A 56 -21.98 9.38 -8.11
N LEU A 57 -21.33 8.97 -9.20
CA LEU A 57 -21.04 9.83 -10.33
C LEU A 57 -22.28 9.94 -11.22
N THR A 58 -22.60 11.17 -11.62
CA THR A 58 -23.49 11.41 -12.76
C THR A 58 -22.83 10.93 -14.06
N ALA A 59 -23.59 10.89 -15.16
CA ALA A 59 -23.02 10.58 -16.48
C ALA A 59 -21.89 11.56 -16.88
N GLU A 60 -21.92 12.80 -16.39
CA GLU A 60 -20.84 13.75 -16.61
C GLU A 60 -19.62 13.45 -15.74
N GLY A 61 -19.83 13.16 -14.45
CA GLY A 61 -18.77 12.77 -13.52
C GLY A 61 -18.05 11.49 -13.94
N GLU A 62 -18.79 10.51 -14.48
CA GLU A 62 -18.24 9.23 -14.95
C GLU A 62 -17.20 9.44 -16.07
N ARG A 63 -17.39 10.43 -16.94
CA ARG A 63 -16.44 10.74 -18.02
C ARG A 63 -15.08 11.25 -17.54
N SER A 64 -14.96 11.64 -16.27
CA SER A 64 -13.70 12.15 -15.70
C SER A 64 -12.68 11.04 -15.40
N GLY A 65 -13.15 9.81 -15.23
CA GLY A 65 -12.35 8.65 -14.82
C GLY A 65 -12.59 7.44 -15.73
N ARG A 66 -12.21 6.27 -15.23
CA ARG A 66 -12.43 5.00 -15.93
C ARG A 66 -13.28 4.08 -15.07
N THR A 67 -14.40 3.66 -15.63
CA THR A 67 -15.27 2.62 -15.06
C THR A 67 -14.61 1.27 -15.23
N VAL A 68 -14.47 0.54 -14.13
CA VAL A 68 -13.93 -0.82 -14.12
C VAL A 68 -15.07 -1.83 -14.06
N PRO A 69 -14.92 -3.00 -14.71
CA PRO A 69 -15.98 -4.01 -14.75
C PRO A 69 -16.17 -4.72 -13.41
N PRO A 70 -17.31 -5.40 -13.20
CA PRO A 70 -17.47 -6.39 -12.13
C PRO A 70 -16.32 -7.41 -12.13
N GLY A 71 -15.98 -7.96 -10.97
CA GLY A 71 -14.84 -8.85 -10.78
C GLY A 71 -13.49 -8.15 -10.60
N SER A 72 -13.41 -6.83 -10.83
CA SER A 72 -12.18 -6.07 -10.60
C SER A 72 -11.79 -6.05 -9.13
N VAL A 73 -10.57 -6.48 -8.80
CA VAL A 73 -10.05 -6.46 -7.42
C VAL A 73 -9.57 -5.06 -7.07
N LEU A 74 -10.09 -4.47 -6.01
CA LEU A 74 -9.79 -3.12 -5.56
C LEU A 74 -8.78 -3.16 -4.43
N LEU A 75 -7.74 -2.33 -4.49
CA LEU A 75 -6.70 -2.25 -3.46
C LEU A 75 -6.44 -0.80 -3.06
N SER A 76 -6.49 -0.51 -1.76
CA SER A 76 -6.06 0.77 -1.23
C SER A 76 -4.54 0.89 -1.23
N VAL A 77 -4.04 2.00 -1.77
CA VAL A 77 -2.60 2.23 -1.99
C VAL A 77 -2.05 3.45 -1.26
N ASN A 78 -2.89 4.22 -0.55
CA ASN A 78 -2.52 5.41 0.20
C ASN A 78 -3.05 5.37 1.63
N ARG A 79 -2.28 5.87 2.60
CA ARG A 79 -2.60 6.00 4.05
C ARG A 79 -2.91 4.68 4.77
N THR A 80 -3.91 3.95 4.32
CA THR A 80 -4.27 2.61 4.79
C THR A 80 -4.02 1.66 3.64
N ILE A 81 -2.82 1.11 3.52
CA ILE A 81 -2.48 0.18 2.44
C ILE A 81 -3.03 -1.20 2.76
N GLY A 82 -3.51 -1.92 1.75
CA GLY A 82 -3.89 -3.33 1.92
C GLY A 82 -5.34 -3.58 2.35
N LYS A 83 -6.20 -2.54 2.42
CA LYS A 83 -7.64 -2.77 2.36
C LYS A 83 -8.00 -3.16 0.93
N ALA A 84 -8.75 -4.25 0.81
CA ALA A 84 -9.15 -4.79 -0.48
C ALA A 84 -10.67 -4.93 -0.58
N GLY A 85 -11.15 -5.04 -1.82
CA GLY A 85 -12.53 -5.40 -2.16
C GLY A 85 -12.58 -5.95 -3.59
N ILE A 86 -13.76 -6.30 -4.06
CA ILE A 86 -14.04 -6.78 -5.42
C ILE A 86 -15.28 -6.04 -5.92
N ALA A 87 -15.19 -5.44 -7.09
CA ALA A 87 -16.32 -4.78 -7.73
C ALA A 87 -17.42 -5.80 -8.05
N GLU A 88 -18.61 -5.63 -7.47
CA GLU A 88 -19.79 -6.46 -7.79
C GLU A 88 -20.57 -5.88 -8.98
N VAL A 89 -20.48 -4.55 -9.16
CA VAL A 89 -21.08 -3.79 -10.25
C VAL A 89 -20.02 -2.92 -10.94
N PRO A 90 -20.25 -2.42 -12.16
CA PRO A 90 -19.36 -1.42 -12.76
C PRO A 90 -19.24 -0.19 -11.84
N LEU A 91 -18.01 0.26 -11.57
CA LEU A 91 -17.76 1.36 -10.63
C LEU A 91 -16.50 2.15 -10.98
N GLN A 92 -16.34 3.33 -10.37
CA GLN A 92 -15.11 4.12 -10.40
C GLN A 92 -14.54 4.29 -9.00
N THR A 93 -13.23 4.55 -8.90
CA THR A 93 -12.57 4.75 -7.60
C THR A 93 -11.86 6.10 -7.56
N ASN A 94 -11.56 6.59 -6.35
CA ASN A 94 -10.66 7.74 -6.18
C ASN A 94 -9.17 7.33 -6.33
N GLU A 95 -8.24 8.30 -6.31
CA GLU A 95 -6.79 8.08 -6.51
C GLU A 95 -6.10 7.26 -5.40
N GLN A 96 -6.83 6.98 -4.32
CA GLN A 96 -6.32 6.19 -3.19
C GLN A 96 -6.53 4.69 -3.39
N ILE A 97 -7.27 4.31 -4.43
CA ILE A 97 -7.53 2.92 -4.80
C ILE A 97 -6.98 2.67 -6.21
N ILE A 98 -6.36 1.50 -6.39
CA ILE A 98 -6.05 0.94 -7.70
C ILE A 98 -6.95 -0.28 -7.89
N ALA A 99 -7.69 -0.30 -8.99
CA ALA A 99 -8.45 -1.46 -9.44
C ALA A 99 -7.55 -2.34 -10.32
N ILE A 100 -7.63 -3.64 -10.12
CA ILE A 100 -6.86 -4.68 -10.78
C ILE A 100 -7.84 -5.49 -11.61
N VAL A 101 -7.81 -5.27 -12.92
CA VAL A 101 -8.69 -5.93 -13.90
C VAL A 101 -7.94 -7.12 -14.47
N CYS A 102 -8.23 -8.32 -13.97
CA CYS A 102 -7.56 -9.54 -14.41
C CYS A 102 -7.93 -9.91 -15.85
N LYS A 103 -6.99 -10.47 -16.61
CA LYS A 103 -7.29 -11.05 -17.93
C LYS A 103 -8.21 -12.27 -17.80
N GLU A 104 -7.97 -13.09 -16.79
CA GLU A 104 -8.84 -14.20 -16.41
C GLU A 104 -10.08 -13.67 -15.69
N GLN A 105 -11.24 -13.86 -16.32
CA GLN A 105 -12.54 -13.45 -15.80
C GLN A 105 -13.21 -14.65 -15.10
N ASP A 106 -12.58 -15.08 -14.00
CA ASP A 106 -13.06 -16.16 -13.13
C ASP A 106 -13.19 -15.67 -11.68
N ASN A 107 -14.38 -15.82 -11.10
CA ASN A 107 -14.70 -15.41 -9.73
C ASN A 107 -13.71 -16.01 -8.72
N THR A 108 -13.35 -17.29 -8.88
CA THR A 108 -12.42 -17.95 -7.97
C THR A 108 -11.04 -17.30 -8.03
N PHE A 109 -10.54 -16.98 -9.23
CA PHE A 109 -9.28 -16.26 -9.40
C PHE A 109 -9.28 -14.89 -8.71
N GLN A 110 -10.35 -14.12 -8.85
CA GLN A 110 -10.43 -12.76 -8.29
C GLN A 110 -10.57 -12.80 -6.76
N GLU A 111 -11.35 -13.73 -6.21
CA GLU A 111 -11.41 -13.97 -4.76
C GLU A 111 -10.07 -14.45 -4.21
N TYR A 112 -9.37 -15.32 -4.93
CA TYR A 112 -8.03 -15.77 -4.58
C TYR A 112 -7.04 -14.59 -4.52
N LEU A 113 -7.03 -13.74 -5.56
CA LEU A 113 -6.20 -12.55 -5.61
C LEU A 113 -6.54 -11.56 -4.50
N TYR A 114 -7.83 -11.35 -4.23
CA TYR A 114 -8.31 -10.54 -3.10
C TYR A 114 -7.69 -11.01 -1.77
N TYR A 115 -7.74 -12.32 -1.49
CA TYR A 115 -7.17 -12.87 -0.27
C TYR A 115 -5.66 -12.79 -0.21
N TYR A 116 -4.97 -13.05 -1.33
CA TYR A 116 -3.52 -12.89 -1.40
C TYR A 116 -3.10 -11.43 -1.13
N LEU A 117 -3.83 -10.45 -1.69
CA LEU A 117 -3.56 -9.03 -1.45
C LEU A 117 -3.78 -8.64 0.02
N MET A 118 -4.82 -9.17 0.67
CA MET A 118 -5.02 -8.99 2.12
C MET A 118 -3.87 -9.58 2.94
N PHE A 119 -3.42 -10.80 2.61
CA PHE A 119 -2.25 -11.42 3.23
C PHE A 119 -0.98 -10.56 3.03
N SER A 120 -0.77 -10.07 1.81
CA SER A 120 0.40 -9.27 1.44
C SER A 120 0.33 -7.82 1.91
N ALA A 121 -0.74 -7.37 2.58
CA ALA A 121 -0.91 -5.99 3.02
C ALA A 121 0.30 -5.45 3.80
N GLY A 122 0.77 -6.21 4.81
CA GLY A 122 1.94 -5.83 5.60
C GLY A 122 3.26 -5.85 4.81
N ILE A 123 3.34 -6.68 3.77
CA ILE A 123 4.47 -6.73 2.83
C ILE A 123 4.46 -5.47 1.94
N LEU A 124 3.30 -5.13 1.40
CA LEU A 124 3.07 -3.98 0.55
C LEU A 124 3.30 -2.66 1.30
N GLU A 125 2.84 -2.57 2.55
CA GLU A 125 3.11 -1.44 3.45
C GLU A 125 4.61 -1.20 3.63
N LYS A 126 5.37 -2.25 3.94
CA LYS A 126 6.83 -2.17 4.08
C LYS A 126 7.52 -1.67 2.81
N ARG A 127 7.03 -2.06 1.62
CA ARG A 127 7.52 -1.54 0.33
C ARG A 127 7.19 -0.07 0.11
N ALA A 128 6.00 0.38 0.52
CA ALA A 128 5.57 1.77 0.35
C ALA A 128 6.37 2.78 1.19
N TYR A 129 6.83 2.37 2.38
CA TYR A 129 7.63 3.21 3.30
C TYR A 129 8.98 3.66 2.76
N VAL A 130 9.41 3.12 1.61
CA VAL A 130 10.58 3.58 0.88
C VAL A 130 10.34 4.94 0.20
N THR A 131 9.09 5.29 -0.09
CA THR A 131 8.71 6.58 -0.66
C THR A 131 8.26 7.56 0.43
N VAL A 132 8.67 8.83 0.34
CA VAL A 132 8.49 9.88 1.37
C VAL A 132 7.02 10.10 1.80
N ASN A 133 6.07 9.68 0.97
CA ASN A 133 4.65 9.63 1.29
C ASN A 133 4.21 8.17 1.19
N SER A 134 3.84 7.50 2.30
CA SER A 134 3.38 6.09 2.35
C SER A 134 2.33 5.74 1.28
N ARG A 135 2.81 5.44 0.07
CA ARG A 135 2.02 5.30 -1.16
C ARG A 135 2.64 4.25 -2.05
N ILE A 136 1.80 3.37 -2.58
CA ILE A 136 2.20 2.43 -3.63
C ILE A 136 1.84 3.07 -4.98
N SER A 137 2.84 3.24 -5.84
CA SER A 137 2.62 3.68 -7.22
C SER A 137 2.07 2.54 -8.08
N LYS A 138 1.34 2.85 -9.16
CA LYS A 138 0.85 1.85 -10.13
C LYS A 138 1.98 0.92 -10.59
N GLY A 139 3.10 1.48 -11.06
CA GLY A 139 4.24 0.67 -11.52
C GLY A 139 4.85 -0.22 -10.44
N MET A 140 4.88 0.23 -9.18
CA MET A 140 5.33 -0.64 -8.08
C MET A 140 4.37 -1.81 -7.86
N LEU A 141 3.07 -1.59 -8.00
CA LEU A 141 2.06 -2.64 -7.87
C LEU A 141 2.08 -3.60 -9.07
N GLU A 142 2.37 -3.11 -10.28
CA GLU A 142 2.58 -3.95 -11.48
C GLU A 142 3.74 -4.93 -11.30
N ASP A 143 4.82 -4.52 -10.64
CA ASP A 143 5.98 -5.35 -10.34
C ASP A 143 5.79 -6.29 -9.12
N VAL A 144 4.62 -6.29 -8.47
CA VAL A 144 4.36 -7.25 -7.39
C VAL A 144 4.23 -8.64 -7.97
N ILE A 145 5.10 -9.54 -7.50
CA ILE A 145 5.08 -10.96 -7.85
C ILE A 145 4.00 -11.65 -6.99
N VAL A 146 3.07 -12.32 -7.68
CA VAL A 146 1.94 -13.04 -7.11
C VAL A 146 2.15 -14.55 -7.30
N PRO A 147 2.02 -15.37 -6.25
CA PRO A 147 1.95 -16.81 -6.38
C PRO A 147 0.60 -17.22 -6.98
N LEU A 148 0.65 -17.97 -8.08
CA LEU A 148 -0.49 -18.53 -8.77
C LEU A 148 -0.50 -20.03 -8.51
N ALA A 149 -1.50 -20.49 -7.75
CA ALA A 149 -1.74 -21.90 -7.53
C ALA A 149 -2.57 -22.50 -8.68
N ASP A 150 -2.54 -23.83 -8.79
CA ASP A 150 -3.44 -24.56 -9.67
C ASP A 150 -4.92 -24.25 -9.34
N PRO A 151 -5.83 -24.31 -10.34
CA PRO A 151 -7.24 -23.96 -10.14
C PRO A 151 -7.91 -24.72 -8.98
N GLY A 152 -7.65 -26.02 -8.85
CA GLY A 152 -8.24 -26.84 -7.80
C GLY A 152 -7.79 -26.41 -6.39
N TYR A 153 -6.53 -26.03 -6.22
CA TYR A 153 -6.05 -25.47 -4.96
C TYR A 153 -6.63 -24.07 -4.69
N ARG A 154 -6.75 -23.22 -5.73
CA ARG A 154 -7.42 -21.90 -5.61
C ARG A 154 -8.84 -22.04 -5.08
N GLU A 155 -9.64 -22.93 -5.66
CA GLU A 155 -11.02 -23.21 -5.22
C GLU A 155 -11.09 -23.62 -3.74
N ARG A 156 -10.23 -24.57 -3.31
CA ARG A 156 -10.19 -25.02 -1.91
C ARG A 156 -9.81 -23.90 -0.94
N CYS A 157 -8.85 -23.06 -1.33
CA CYS A 157 -8.44 -21.92 -0.52
C CYS A 157 -9.56 -20.88 -0.40
N VAL A 158 -10.16 -20.50 -1.52
CA VAL A 158 -11.26 -19.54 -1.58
C VAL A 158 -12.44 -20.03 -0.76
N ALA A 159 -12.84 -21.29 -0.88
CA ALA A 159 -13.92 -21.88 -0.10
C ALA A 159 -13.68 -21.78 1.41
N LYS A 160 -12.48 -22.14 1.86
CA LYS A 160 -12.09 -22.08 3.28
C LYS A 160 -12.06 -20.65 3.81
N LEU A 161 -11.40 -19.74 3.10
CA LEU A 161 -11.25 -18.35 3.52
C LEU A 161 -12.61 -17.61 3.49
N SER A 162 -13.44 -17.89 2.49
CA SER A 162 -14.81 -17.34 2.36
C SER A 162 -15.70 -17.75 3.53
N LEU A 163 -15.59 -18.98 4.02
CA LEU A 163 -16.34 -19.40 5.21
C LEU A 163 -15.92 -18.62 6.46
N LEU A 164 -14.62 -18.46 6.69
CA LEU A 164 -14.09 -17.72 7.84
C LEU A 164 -14.44 -16.24 7.78
N GLU A 165 -14.36 -15.65 6.59
CA GLU A 165 -14.73 -14.26 6.37
C GLU A 165 -16.23 -14.02 6.57
N LYS A 166 -17.10 -14.92 6.09
CA LYS A 166 -18.55 -14.88 6.37
C LYS A 166 -18.82 -14.91 7.88
N LEU A 167 -18.13 -15.78 8.62
CA LEU A 167 -18.25 -15.84 10.08
C LEU A 167 -17.79 -14.55 10.76
N LEU A 168 -16.70 -13.95 10.28
CA LEU A 168 -16.20 -12.66 10.77
C LEU A 168 -17.28 -11.58 10.62
N TRP A 169 -17.83 -11.45 9.41
CA TRP A 169 -18.86 -10.45 9.11
C TRP A 169 -20.16 -10.65 9.87
N ALA A 170 -20.62 -11.90 10.02
CA ALA A 170 -21.79 -12.20 10.83
C ALA A 170 -21.61 -11.75 12.30
N LYS A 171 -20.41 -11.94 12.88
CA LYS A 171 -20.09 -11.48 14.24
C LYS A 171 -20.01 -9.97 14.34
N GLU A 172 -19.45 -9.30 13.35
CA GLU A 172 -19.45 -7.82 13.30
C GLU A 172 -20.86 -7.25 13.23
N ASP A 173 -21.74 -7.85 12.43
CA ASP A 173 -23.12 -7.40 12.27
C ASP A 173 -23.90 -7.58 13.57
N MET A 174 -23.78 -8.73 14.21
CA MET A 174 -24.34 -8.97 15.54
C MET A 174 -23.82 -7.94 16.56
N LEU A 175 -22.54 -7.59 16.52
CA LEU A 175 -21.95 -6.58 17.41
C LEU A 175 -22.50 -5.19 17.11
N GLY A 176 -22.71 -4.86 15.85
CA GLY A 176 -23.35 -3.62 15.43
C GLY A 176 -24.80 -3.51 15.91
N VAL A 177 -25.58 -4.61 15.85
CA VAL A 177 -26.94 -4.68 16.37
C VAL A 177 -26.96 -4.45 17.88
N LEU A 178 -26.10 -5.16 18.63
CA LEU A 178 -26.02 -5.00 20.09
C LEU A 178 -25.66 -3.58 20.51
N LYS A 179 -24.71 -2.94 19.82
CA LYS A 179 -24.35 -1.54 20.10
C LYS A 179 -25.51 -0.59 19.86
N ARG A 180 -26.23 -0.72 18.73
CA ARG A 180 -27.43 0.09 18.45
C ARG A 180 -28.52 -0.10 19.49
N TYR A 181 -28.72 -1.34 19.94
CA TYR A 181 -29.70 -1.65 20.98
C TYR A 181 -29.28 -1.04 22.32
N SER A 182 -28.00 -1.15 22.70
CA SER A 182 -27.44 -0.49 23.88
C SER A 182 -27.67 1.03 23.84
N ASP A 183 -27.37 1.68 22.71
CA ASP A 183 -27.59 3.13 22.54
C ASP A 183 -29.07 3.50 22.68
N LEU A 184 -29.97 2.66 22.16
CA LEU A 184 -31.41 2.86 22.26
C LEU A 184 -31.89 2.74 23.71
N VAL A 185 -31.42 1.73 24.46
CA VAL A 185 -31.74 1.54 25.88
C VAL A 185 -31.28 2.75 26.70
N GLN A 186 -30.08 3.28 26.41
CA GLN A 186 -29.55 4.46 27.08
C GLN A 186 -30.36 5.73 26.77
N ARG A 187 -30.81 5.91 25.52
CA ARG A 187 -31.54 7.12 25.09
C ARG A 187 -33.03 7.13 25.48
N ASN A 188 -33.70 5.98 25.36
CA ASN A 188 -35.16 5.93 25.41
C ASN A 188 -35.72 5.34 26.72
N GLY A 189 -34.87 5.01 27.70
CA GLY A 189 -35.28 4.60 29.04
C GLY A 189 -36.48 3.67 29.05
N ILE A 190 -36.34 2.45 28.53
CA ILE A 190 -37.44 1.56 28.11
C ILE A 190 -38.62 1.57 29.11
N GLN A 191 -39.75 2.13 28.69
CA GLN A 191 -41.08 1.78 29.22
C GLN A 191 -41.48 0.44 28.56
N GLY A 192 -41.57 -0.63 29.33
CA GLY A 192 -42.20 -1.89 28.87
C GLY A 192 -41.40 -3.19 29.00
N LEU A 193 -40.15 -3.18 29.46
CA LEU A 193 -39.47 -4.41 29.88
C LEU A 193 -39.65 -4.59 31.40
N SER A 194 -40.30 -5.67 31.80
CA SER A 194 -40.67 -6.00 33.18
C SER A 194 -39.48 -6.49 34.05
N GLY A 195 -38.28 -5.98 33.79
CA GLY A 195 -37.05 -6.35 34.50
C GLY A 195 -36.33 -5.14 35.06
N ASP A 196 -35.48 -5.36 36.07
CA ASP A 196 -34.63 -4.32 36.65
C ASP A 196 -33.72 -3.73 35.56
N LYS A 197 -33.85 -2.42 35.31
CA LYS A 197 -33.15 -1.68 34.24
C LYS A 197 -31.64 -1.81 34.35
N GLU A 198 -31.13 -1.94 35.57
CA GLU A 198 -29.71 -2.05 35.85
C GLU A 198 -29.15 -3.43 35.45
N THR A 199 -29.95 -4.48 35.64
CA THR A 199 -29.61 -5.84 35.19
C THR A 199 -29.55 -5.92 33.66
N CYS A 200 -30.58 -5.43 32.95
CA CYS A 200 -30.59 -5.46 31.48
C CYS A 200 -29.43 -4.67 30.86
N ARG A 201 -29.06 -3.53 31.45
CA ARG A 201 -27.91 -2.75 30.99
C ARG A 201 -26.59 -3.52 31.19
N THR A 202 -26.42 -4.11 32.37
CA THR A 202 -25.22 -4.91 32.70
C THR A 202 -25.08 -6.11 31.78
N ASP A 203 -26.18 -6.81 31.47
CA ASP A 203 -26.20 -7.95 30.56
C ASP A 203 -25.83 -7.55 29.12
N LEU A 204 -26.36 -6.42 28.61
CA LEU A 204 -26.02 -5.91 27.27
C LEU A 204 -24.56 -5.50 27.15
N GLU A 205 -24.02 -4.83 28.16
CA GLU A 205 -22.59 -4.48 28.22
C GLU A 205 -21.73 -5.75 28.23
N HIS A 206 -22.13 -6.76 29.01
CA HIS A 206 -21.43 -8.04 29.09
C HIS A 206 -21.47 -8.80 27.75
N LEU A 207 -22.63 -8.93 27.11
CA LEU A 207 -22.79 -9.56 25.79
C LEU A 207 -21.97 -8.84 24.72
N THR A 208 -21.99 -7.51 24.69
CA THR A 208 -21.19 -6.69 23.76
C THR A 208 -19.70 -6.97 23.93
N LYS A 209 -19.23 -7.08 25.19
CA LYS A 209 -17.83 -7.39 25.51
C LYS A 209 -17.45 -8.82 25.11
N LEU A 210 -18.31 -9.80 25.38
CA LEU A 210 -18.09 -11.20 24.98
C LEU A 210 -18.04 -11.35 23.46
N LEU A 211 -19.00 -10.75 22.73
CA LEU A 211 -19.01 -10.81 21.28
C LEU A 211 -17.81 -10.07 20.67
N GLY A 212 -17.41 -8.93 21.24
CA GLY A 212 -16.17 -8.24 20.84
C GLY A 212 -14.91 -9.09 21.01
N ARG A 213 -14.81 -9.86 22.12
CA ARG A 213 -13.71 -10.83 22.30
C ARG A 213 -13.77 -11.97 21.28
N SER A 214 -14.96 -12.52 21.03
CA SER A 214 -15.19 -13.60 20.05
C SER A 214 -14.86 -13.15 18.62
N LEU A 215 -15.20 -11.90 18.27
CA LEU A 215 -14.83 -11.29 16.99
C LEU A 215 -13.31 -11.22 16.85
N LYS A 216 -12.60 -10.70 17.86
CA LYS A 216 -11.13 -10.61 17.86
C LYS A 216 -10.43 -11.96 17.71
N VAL A 217 -11.00 -13.02 18.30
CA VAL A 217 -10.51 -14.40 18.08
C VAL A 217 -10.73 -14.83 16.63
N THR A 218 -11.87 -14.47 16.04
CA THR A 218 -12.19 -14.79 14.64
C THR A 218 -11.28 -14.05 13.66
N GLU A 219 -10.97 -12.78 13.92
CA GLU A 219 -9.97 -12.01 13.16
C GLU A 219 -8.61 -12.72 13.15
N ARG A 220 -8.14 -13.15 14.33
CA ARG A 220 -6.86 -13.89 14.46
C ARG A 220 -6.89 -15.21 13.72
N LEU A 221 -8.00 -15.96 13.78
CA LEU A 221 -8.16 -17.20 13.04
C LEU A 221 -8.16 -16.96 11.52
N PHE A 222 -8.81 -15.90 11.06
CA PHE A 222 -8.81 -15.52 9.65
C PHE A 222 -7.41 -15.14 9.17
N THR A 223 -6.67 -14.32 9.94
CA THR A 223 -5.27 -14.01 9.65
C THR A 223 -4.39 -15.25 9.64
N ALA A 224 -4.54 -16.16 10.61
CA ALA A 224 -3.79 -17.41 10.65
C ALA A 224 -4.12 -18.32 9.46
N ALA A 225 -5.37 -18.32 8.97
CA ALA A 225 -5.76 -19.06 7.78
C ALA A 225 -5.13 -18.48 6.52
N LEU A 226 -5.08 -17.15 6.37
CA LEU A 226 -4.35 -16.48 5.29
C LEU A 226 -2.86 -16.88 5.32
N GLU A 227 -2.23 -16.82 6.49
CA GLU A 227 -0.83 -17.25 6.66
C GLU A 227 -0.64 -18.72 6.29
N GLN A 228 -1.55 -19.61 6.73
CA GLN A 228 -1.46 -21.03 6.42
C GLN A 228 -1.51 -21.31 4.91
N VAL A 229 -2.30 -20.53 4.17
CA VAL A 229 -2.44 -20.68 2.71
C VAL A 229 -1.22 -20.13 1.98
N PHE A 230 -0.78 -18.92 2.31
CA PHE A 230 0.17 -18.18 1.48
C PHE A 230 1.62 -18.18 1.98
N ARG A 231 1.89 -18.55 3.24
CA ARG A 231 3.25 -18.48 3.82
C ARG A 231 4.27 -19.30 3.04
N GLU A 232 3.92 -20.52 2.62
CA GLU A 232 4.85 -21.37 1.88
C GLU A 232 5.11 -20.82 0.48
N ALA A 233 4.07 -20.31 -0.19
CA ALA A 233 4.21 -19.65 -1.48
C ALA A 233 5.11 -18.41 -1.39
N GLU A 234 4.96 -17.61 -0.34
CA GLU A 234 5.77 -16.43 -0.08
C GLU A 234 7.23 -16.81 0.21
N ARG A 235 7.45 -17.85 1.02
CA ARG A 235 8.79 -18.38 1.31
C ARG A 235 9.50 -18.85 0.04
N GLN A 236 8.83 -19.61 -0.82
CA GLN A 236 9.38 -20.06 -2.10
C GLN A 236 9.64 -18.88 -3.04
N LYS A 237 8.76 -17.88 -3.07
CA LYS A 237 8.97 -16.63 -3.81
C LYS A 237 10.25 -15.93 -3.36
N GLU A 238 10.48 -15.88 -2.04
CA GLU A 238 11.71 -15.32 -1.47
C GLU A 238 12.96 -16.12 -1.83
N GLU A 239 12.84 -17.43 -1.93
CA GLU A 239 13.96 -18.26 -2.34
C GLU A 239 14.32 -18.01 -3.81
N ILE A 240 13.31 -18.04 -4.68
CA ILE A 240 13.45 -17.93 -6.14
C ILE A 240 13.89 -16.54 -6.58
N TYR A 241 13.16 -15.50 -6.15
CA TYR A 241 13.35 -14.15 -6.65
C TYR A 241 14.31 -13.32 -5.79
N TYR A 242 14.56 -13.77 -4.57
CA TYR A 242 15.18 -12.96 -3.54
C TYR A 242 16.37 -13.65 -2.82
N GLY A 243 16.72 -14.88 -3.23
CA GLY A 243 17.92 -15.59 -2.80
C GLY A 243 17.88 -16.13 -1.37
N GLY A 244 16.70 -16.44 -0.82
CA GLY A 244 16.55 -17.12 0.48
C GLY A 244 16.88 -16.26 1.70
N ARG A 245 17.09 -14.95 1.52
CA ARG A 245 17.30 -13.99 2.60
C ARG A 245 15.96 -13.70 3.30
N ARG A 246 15.68 -14.48 4.36
CA ARG A 246 14.52 -14.37 5.28
C ARG A 246 14.18 -12.89 5.55
N TRP A 247 13.01 -12.40 5.09
CA TRP A 247 12.54 -10.99 5.17
C TRP A 247 13.38 -10.05 6.05
N GLY A 248 14.53 -9.74 5.49
CA GLY A 248 15.45 -8.71 5.86
C GLY A 248 15.85 -8.14 4.51
N TRP A 249 14.94 -7.35 3.95
CA TRP A 249 15.20 -6.50 2.79
C TRP A 249 15.52 -7.27 1.52
N VAL A 250 14.49 -7.62 0.75
CA VAL A 250 14.69 -7.88 -0.67
C VAL A 250 13.87 -6.92 -1.52
N THR A 251 14.40 -5.71 -1.61
CA THR A 251 14.72 -5.15 -2.92
C THR A 251 15.49 -6.24 -3.65
N ILE A 252 15.05 -6.69 -4.85
CA ILE A 252 16.00 -7.22 -5.87
C ILE A 252 17.25 -6.39 -5.67
N ASP A 253 18.38 -6.96 -5.24
CA ASP A 253 19.51 -6.14 -4.78
C ASP A 253 19.81 -5.22 -5.93
N GLN A 254 19.39 -3.95 -5.87
CA GLN A 254 19.35 -3.12 -7.07
C GLN A 254 20.79 -2.79 -7.50
N MET A 255 21.73 -3.10 -6.61
CA MET A 255 23.15 -3.28 -6.88
C MET A 255 23.42 -4.29 -8.00
N GLU A 256 22.65 -5.38 -8.16
CA GLU A 256 22.78 -6.33 -9.28
C GLU A 256 22.54 -5.69 -10.65
N LYS A 257 21.92 -4.50 -10.72
CA LYS A 257 21.79 -3.74 -11.97
C LYS A 257 22.98 -2.83 -12.26
N LEU A 258 23.86 -2.58 -11.29
CA LEU A 258 25.09 -1.82 -11.52
C LEU A 258 26.07 -2.62 -12.39
N GLU A 259 27.08 -1.97 -12.92
CA GLU A 259 28.18 -2.68 -13.58
C GLU A 259 29.02 -3.43 -12.53
N ALA A 260 29.66 -4.54 -12.94
CA ALA A 260 30.44 -5.38 -12.02
C ALA A 260 31.50 -4.62 -11.19
N PRO A 261 32.22 -3.61 -11.73
CA PRO A 261 33.17 -2.82 -10.94
C PRO A 261 32.50 -2.00 -9.83
N LEU A 262 31.37 -1.36 -10.12
CA LEU A 262 30.62 -0.54 -9.15
C LEU A 262 29.98 -1.42 -8.05
N LYS A 263 29.55 -2.64 -8.40
CA LYS A 263 29.08 -3.62 -7.41
C LYS A 263 30.17 -4.02 -6.43
N ALA A 264 31.36 -4.32 -6.94
CA ALA A 264 32.49 -4.70 -6.10
C ALA A 264 32.84 -3.55 -5.14
N LEU A 265 32.94 -2.33 -5.65
CA LEU A 265 33.25 -1.14 -4.85
C LEU A 265 32.22 -0.89 -3.73
N LEU A 266 30.92 -0.98 -4.03
CA LEU A 266 29.87 -0.82 -3.03
C LEU A 266 29.89 -1.90 -1.95
N LYS A 267 30.33 -3.13 -2.25
CA LYS A 267 30.45 -4.20 -1.26
C LYS A 267 31.57 -3.96 -0.26
N GLU A 268 32.62 -3.25 -0.67
CA GLU A 268 33.75 -2.87 0.19
C GLU A 268 33.46 -1.63 1.06
N MET A 269 32.37 -0.92 0.80
CA MET A 269 31.96 0.25 1.58
C MET A 269 31.40 -0.12 2.95
N SER A 270 31.37 0.86 3.87
CA SER A 270 30.85 0.63 5.21
C SER A 270 29.38 0.21 5.18
N PHE A 271 28.96 -0.53 6.21
CA PHE A 271 27.56 -0.96 6.32
C PHE A 271 26.58 0.23 6.28
N PHE A 272 26.94 1.35 6.90
CA PHE A 272 26.19 2.60 6.82
C PHE A 272 26.05 3.14 5.40
N GLN A 273 27.16 3.20 4.65
CA GLN A 273 27.17 3.66 3.26
C GLN A 273 26.30 2.75 2.38
N GLN A 274 26.42 1.43 2.52
CA GLN A 274 25.59 0.48 1.78
C GLN A 274 24.09 0.68 2.07
N CYS A 275 23.72 0.83 3.35
CA CYS A 275 22.35 1.12 3.76
C CYS A 275 21.84 2.45 3.22
N LEU A 276 22.68 3.49 3.24
CA LEU A 276 22.35 4.82 2.75
C LEU A 276 22.10 4.82 1.25
N TYR A 277 23.01 4.22 0.47
CA TYR A 277 22.87 4.12 -0.99
C TYR A 277 21.60 3.33 -1.37
N ARG A 278 21.35 2.20 -0.71
CA ARG A 278 20.12 1.40 -0.94
C ARG A 278 18.86 2.21 -0.65
N ALA A 279 18.87 3.02 0.41
CA ALA A 279 17.71 3.85 0.75
C ALA A 279 17.45 4.95 -0.29
N PHE A 280 18.51 5.60 -0.80
CA PHE A 280 18.39 6.56 -1.91
C PHE A 280 17.91 5.92 -3.20
N TYR A 281 18.49 4.78 -3.57
CA TYR A 281 18.11 4.08 -4.79
C TYR A 281 16.64 3.64 -4.72
N ALA A 282 16.24 3.04 -3.60
CA ALA A 282 14.90 2.50 -3.44
C ALA A 282 13.84 3.62 -3.44
N ALA A 283 14.18 4.84 -3.00
CA ALA A 283 13.29 6.00 -3.08
C ALA A 283 12.89 6.33 -4.53
N GLY A 284 13.74 6.03 -5.51
CA GLY A 284 13.44 6.14 -6.95
C GLY A 284 13.21 7.56 -7.47
N THR A 285 13.32 8.57 -6.60
CA THR A 285 13.20 9.99 -6.90
C THR A 285 14.19 10.77 -6.03
N PRO A 286 14.64 11.97 -6.46
CA PRO A 286 15.52 12.81 -5.64
C PRO A 286 14.91 13.09 -4.26
N CYS A 287 15.70 12.89 -3.20
CA CYS A 287 15.26 13.02 -1.81
C CYS A 287 16.23 13.87 -0.99
N ALA A 288 15.70 14.56 0.01
CA ALA A 288 16.51 15.27 0.99
C ALA A 288 17.24 14.29 1.92
N ILE A 289 18.53 14.53 2.16
CA ILE A 289 19.39 13.59 2.89
C ILE A 289 18.91 13.29 4.31
N HIS A 290 18.43 14.29 5.04
CA HIS A 290 17.93 14.14 6.41
C HIS A 290 16.74 13.16 6.49
N THR A 291 15.90 13.12 5.45
CA THR A 291 14.76 12.21 5.38
C THR A 291 15.26 10.76 5.23
N ILE A 292 16.24 10.55 4.37
CA ILE A 292 16.85 9.23 4.16
C ILE A 292 17.60 8.75 5.40
N VAL A 293 18.40 9.62 6.04
CA VAL A 293 19.11 9.29 7.29
C VAL A 293 18.13 8.90 8.39
N LYS A 294 17.04 9.65 8.56
CA LYS A 294 15.99 9.32 9.54
C LYS A 294 15.35 7.97 9.25
N GLN A 295 15.13 7.63 7.97
CA GLN A 295 14.63 6.31 7.58
C GLN A 295 15.64 5.20 7.88
N VAL A 296 16.92 5.37 7.52
CA VAL A 296 18.00 4.39 7.78
C VAL A 296 18.11 4.12 9.27
N LYS A 297 18.19 5.15 10.11
CA LYS A 297 18.28 5.00 11.59
C LYS A 297 17.06 4.35 12.23
N LYS A 298 15.87 4.60 11.69
CA LYS A 298 14.64 3.95 12.17
C LYS A 298 14.63 2.46 11.83
N ARG A 299 15.21 2.09 10.69
CA ARG A 299 15.24 0.73 10.15
C ARG A 299 16.37 -0.10 10.76
N GLU A 300 17.49 0.53 11.06
CA GLU A 300 18.68 -0.11 11.61
C GLU A 300 19.16 0.66 12.86
N PRO A 301 18.68 0.28 14.06
CA PRO A 301 18.98 0.99 15.29
C PRO A 301 20.48 1.02 15.65
N SER A 302 21.27 0.07 15.14
CA SER A 302 22.73 0.05 15.32
C SER A 302 23.41 1.26 14.67
N LEU A 303 22.81 1.87 13.65
CA LEU A 303 23.35 3.03 12.92
C LEU A 303 22.96 4.39 13.54
N LYS A 304 22.39 4.41 14.76
CA LYS A 304 21.92 5.65 15.42
C LYS A 304 23.01 6.70 15.64
N GLU A 305 24.25 6.24 15.83
CA GLU A 305 25.43 7.06 16.07
C GLU A 305 25.88 7.90 14.86
N HIS A 306 25.49 7.53 13.64
CA HIS A 306 25.93 8.24 12.43
C HIS A 306 25.18 9.56 12.25
N HIS A 307 25.85 10.69 12.20
CA HIS A 307 25.25 12.02 12.06
C HIS A 307 24.92 12.38 10.61
N ILE A 308 24.22 13.50 10.40
CA ILE A 308 23.90 13.98 9.05
C ILE A 308 25.15 14.29 8.22
N GLN A 309 26.25 14.68 8.88
CA GLN A 309 27.53 14.94 8.23
C GLN A 309 28.15 13.67 7.64
N ASP A 310 28.04 12.53 8.33
CA ASP A 310 28.52 11.24 7.81
C ASP A 310 27.74 10.84 6.55
N ALA A 311 26.44 11.14 6.53
CA ALA A 311 25.61 10.91 5.35
C ALA A 311 26.01 11.84 4.20
N LEU A 312 26.26 13.13 4.46
CA LEU A 312 26.70 14.09 3.45
C LEU A 312 28.02 13.66 2.81
N ALA A 313 28.99 13.24 3.63
CA ALA A 313 30.27 12.70 3.16
C ALA A 313 30.08 11.43 2.30
N ALA A 314 29.22 10.52 2.72
CA ALA A 314 28.91 9.30 1.97
C ALA A 314 28.25 9.62 0.61
N VAL A 315 27.30 10.55 0.58
CA VAL A 315 26.60 10.91 -0.67
C VAL A 315 27.51 11.67 -1.63
N GLU A 316 28.42 12.51 -1.13
CA GLU A 316 29.46 13.12 -1.97
C GLU A 316 30.42 12.08 -2.53
N THR A 317 30.78 11.07 -1.73
CA THR A 317 31.56 9.90 -2.20
C THR A 317 30.81 9.16 -3.31
N PHE A 318 29.51 8.91 -3.16
CA PHE A 318 28.69 8.30 -4.22
C PHE A 318 28.63 9.17 -5.48
N ARG A 319 28.60 10.50 -5.33
CA ARG A 319 28.65 11.44 -6.45
C ARG A 319 29.95 11.33 -7.24
N GLN A 320 31.08 11.29 -6.53
CA GLN A 320 32.40 11.12 -7.14
C GLN A 320 32.54 9.77 -7.87
N MET A 321 31.87 8.74 -7.37
CA MET A 321 31.78 7.42 -8.01
C MET A 321 30.76 7.35 -9.15
N GLY A 322 30.08 8.46 -9.49
CA GLY A 322 29.04 8.51 -10.51
C GLY A 322 27.74 7.80 -10.12
N LEU A 323 27.60 7.33 -8.88
CA LEU A 323 26.44 6.60 -8.39
C LEU A 323 25.25 7.50 -8.04
N MET A 324 25.51 8.77 -7.72
CA MET A 324 24.50 9.77 -7.35
C MET A 324 24.77 11.13 -7.99
N THR A 325 23.71 11.93 -8.10
CA THR A 325 23.74 13.31 -8.58
C THR A 325 23.05 14.23 -7.59
N ARG A 326 23.61 15.43 -7.41
CA ARG A 326 22.97 16.55 -6.72
C ARG A 326 22.02 17.22 -7.73
N GLN A 327 20.76 17.38 -7.35
CA GLN A 327 19.71 17.80 -8.28
C GLN A 327 19.28 19.24 -8.00
N GLU A 328 18.38 19.44 -7.04
CA GLU A 328 17.85 20.75 -6.65
C GLU A 328 18.33 21.14 -5.26
N GLU A 329 18.58 22.43 -5.06
CA GLU A 329 18.64 23.05 -3.75
C GLU A 329 17.39 23.87 -3.52
N ARG A 330 16.73 23.65 -2.38
CA ARG A 330 15.56 24.43 -1.98
C ARG A 330 15.90 25.26 -0.77
N LYS A 331 15.59 26.57 -0.83
CA LYS A 331 15.65 27.45 0.33
C LYS A 331 14.64 27.00 1.38
N LEU A 332 14.97 27.24 2.64
CA LEU A 332 14.08 27.01 3.76
C LEU A 332 13.27 28.26 4.06
N TYR A 333 11.99 28.08 4.40
CA TYR A 333 11.08 29.16 4.75
C TYR A 333 10.42 28.89 6.11
N TYR A 334 10.18 29.95 6.90
CA TYR A 334 9.48 29.85 8.20
C TYR A 334 8.01 29.45 8.05
N THR A 335 7.39 29.84 6.93
CA THR A 335 5.99 29.57 6.59
C THR A 335 5.90 28.94 5.19
N PRO A 336 4.77 28.34 4.82
CA PRO A 336 4.56 27.83 3.46
C PRO A 336 4.56 28.90 2.36
N ASP A 337 4.51 30.19 2.74
CA ASP A 337 4.51 31.31 1.81
C ASP A 337 5.96 31.63 1.42
N GLU A 338 6.35 31.24 0.20
CA GLU A 338 7.70 31.37 -0.36
C GLU A 338 8.05 32.83 -0.74
N THR A 339 8.00 33.74 0.23
CA THR A 339 8.40 35.15 0.08
C THR A 339 9.79 35.38 0.65
N GLU A 340 10.51 36.40 0.15
CA GLU A 340 11.87 36.74 0.59
C GLU A 340 11.95 37.04 2.11
N GLU A 341 10.90 37.63 2.68
CA GLU A 341 10.80 37.92 4.13
C GLU A 341 10.72 36.65 5.01
N ASN A 342 10.34 35.52 4.42
CA ASN A 342 10.18 34.26 5.13
C ASN A 342 11.39 33.32 4.94
N GLU A 343 12.41 33.71 4.18
CA GLU A 343 13.63 32.91 3.96
C GLU A 343 14.41 32.73 5.28
N ILE A 344 14.82 31.50 5.57
CA ILE A 344 15.65 31.21 6.74
C ILE A 344 17.13 31.43 6.37
N LEU A 345 17.76 32.38 7.03
CA LEU A 345 19.17 32.72 6.86
C LEU A 345 20.04 32.00 7.90
N GLY A 346 21.25 31.62 7.48
CA GLY A 346 22.31 31.13 8.35
C GLY A 346 23.01 32.26 9.11
N GLU A 347 23.91 31.89 10.03
CA GLU A 347 24.68 32.86 10.85
C GLU A 347 25.60 33.77 10.01
N ASP A 348 25.93 33.36 8.79
CA ASP A 348 26.73 34.11 7.81
C ASP A 348 25.87 34.99 6.89
N GLY A 349 24.55 35.04 7.09
CA GLY A 349 23.61 35.78 6.26
C GLY A 349 23.29 35.11 4.92
N SER A 350 23.79 33.88 4.67
CA SER A 350 23.44 33.10 3.48
C SER A 350 22.12 32.37 3.66
N ASN A 351 21.43 32.07 2.57
CA ASN A 351 20.20 31.29 2.60
C ASN A 351 20.48 29.84 3.00
N LEU A 352 19.78 29.33 4.03
CA LEU A 352 19.83 27.92 4.36
C LEU A 352 19.10 27.10 3.30
N THR A 353 19.84 26.22 2.62
CA THR A 353 19.28 25.34 1.59
C THR A 353 19.29 23.88 2.01
N ILE A 354 18.32 23.12 1.49
CA ILE A 354 18.31 21.66 1.52
C ILE A 354 18.64 21.14 0.14
N SER A 355 19.71 20.38 0.04
CA SER A 355 20.09 19.65 -1.18
C SER A 355 19.29 18.36 -1.33
N PHE A 356 18.79 18.14 -2.54
CA PHE A 356 18.17 16.89 -2.96
C PHE A 356 19.14 16.05 -3.78
N TRP A 357 19.15 14.76 -3.48
CA TRP A 357 20.07 13.80 -4.05
C TRP A 357 19.31 12.65 -4.69
N GLY A 358 19.73 12.23 -5.88
CA GLY A 358 19.15 11.10 -6.62
C GLY A 358 20.24 10.15 -7.12
N CYS A 359 19.90 8.87 -7.32
CA CYS A 359 20.81 7.91 -7.95
C CYS A 359 20.92 8.17 -9.45
N SER A 360 22.15 8.14 -9.99
CA SER A 360 22.42 8.41 -11.41
C SER A 360 21.92 7.32 -12.33
N PHE A 361 21.78 6.09 -11.83
CA PHE A 361 21.17 4.99 -12.54
C PHE A 361 19.66 5.07 -12.33
N PRO A 362 18.87 5.37 -13.37
CA PRO A 362 17.45 5.50 -13.20
C PRO A 362 16.88 4.13 -12.83
N GLY A 363 16.28 4.04 -11.65
CA GLY A 363 15.27 3.03 -11.36
C GLY A 363 14.02 3.30 -12.19
N ARG A 364 14.12 3.21 -13.53
CA ARG A 364 13.08 3.14 -14.57
C ARG A 364 13.66 3.66 -15.89
N ASP A 365 13.70 2.82 -16.92
CA ASP A 365 13.51 3.29 -18.28
C ASP A 365 12.17 4.02 -18.34
N ARG A 366 12.21 5.35 -18.31
CA ARG A 366 11.22 6.15 -19.01
C ARG A 366 11.87 6.45 -20.34
N GLY A 367 11.32 5.91 -21.41
CA GLY A 367 11.74 6.26 -22.76
C GLY A 367 11.73 7.78 -22.91
N SER A 368 12.91 8.38 -22.89
CA SER A 368 13.17 9.66 -23.47
C SER A 368 12.98 9.49 -24.97
N ARG A 369 11.90 10.04 -25.52
CA ARG A 369 11.95 10.56 -26.89
C ARG A 369 12.99 11.67 -26.88
N ALA A 370 14.24 11.31 -27.15
CA ALA A 370 15.17 12.24 -27.74
C ALA A 370 14.64 12.52 -29.15
N GLY A 371 14.22 13.75 -29.40
CA GLY A 371 14.00 14.23 -30.75
C GLY A 371 15.37 14.30 -31.43
N GLU A 372 15.69 13.31 -32.25
CA GLU A 372 16.64 13.48 -33.34
C GLU A 372 16.00 14.46 -34.33
N GLY A 373 16.36 15.73 -34.19
CA GLY A 373 16.24 16.69 -35.28
C GLY A 373 17.43 16.46 -36.20
N GLU A 374 17.26 15.58 -37.19
CA GLU A 374 18.15 15.56 -38.35
C GLU A 374 17.80 16.76 -39.24
N THR A 375 18.81 17.62 -39.37
CA THR A 375 19.01 18.55 -40.47
C THR A 375 18.91 17.84 -41.82
N THR A 376 17.91 18.18 -42.64
CA THR A 376 18.07 18.74 -44.00
C THR A 376 16.71 19.11 -44.59
#